data_AF-A0A1V9EPQ6-F1
#
_entry.id   AF-A0A1V9EPQ6-F1
#
_cell.length_a   1.000
_cell.length_b   1.000
_cell.length_c   1.000
_cell.angle_alpha   90.00
_cell.angle_beta   90.00
_cell.angle_gamma   90.00
#
_symmetry.space_group_name_H-M   'P 1'
#
loop_
_entity.id
_entity.type
_entity.pdbx_description
1 polymer ?
#
loop_
_entity_poly.entity_id
_entity_poly.type
_entity_poly.pdbx_seq_one_letter_code
_entity_poly.pdbx_strand_id
1 'polypeptide(L)'
;MTHLNSKINFFVSFIFLWVHVNSYCQSERDLLTIAIPEKFLFIKPLNSISLDRWDIIQQTSGYLNELKEHVDTSVFFSIIENISKLHNATWKQQQFDSTIIVRSKNGQLNVDSVLTGKRSYTKRDIKYFKRLVKKYHHTPPPKRLIISYSRPVFDSSCKYAIMQYHVAKSGFGVQIFHYTSEGWKNLGLVVHGAY
;
A
#
# COMPACT_ATOMS: atom_id res chain seq x y z
N MET A 1 44.71 22.09 12.44
CA MET A 1 44.20 21.44 11.20
C MET A 1 43.20 20.29 11.49
N THR A 2 42.42 20.34 12.59
CA THR A 2 41.46 19.26 12.96
C THR A 2 39.99 19.67 12.83
N HIS A 3 39.69 20.96 12.65
CA HIS A 3 38.31 21.47 12.64
C HIS A 3 37.59 21.42 11.28
N LEU A 4 38.32 21.18 10.18
CA LEU A 4 37.73 21.13 8.83
C LEU A 4 37.14 19.75 8.49
N ASN A 5 37.72 18.67 9.01
CA ASN A 5 37.29 17.29 8.74
C ASN A 5 35.95 16.93 9.41
N SER A 6 35.59 17.54 10.55
CA SER A 6 34.30 17.22 11.20
C SER A 6 33.09 17.82 10.47
N LYS A 7 33.26 18.99 9.84
CA LYS A 7 32.18 19.65 9.07
C LYS A 7 31.86 18.90 7.77
N ILE A 8 32.87 18.35 7.10
CA ILE A 8 32.70 17.56 5.88
C ILE A 8 31.97 16.25 6.19
N ASN A 9 32.36 15.56 7.27
CA ASN A 9 31.70 14.31 7.69
C ASN A 9 30.23 14.53 8.07
N PHE A 10 29.90 15.65 8.73
CA PHE A 10 28.50 15.95 9.09
C PHE A 10 27.63 16.21 7.85
N PHE A 11 28.17 16.91 6.84
CA PHE A 11 27.46 17.22 5.60
C PHE A 11 27.24 15.96 4.74
N VAL A 12 28.24 15.08 4.66
CA VAL A 12 28.15 13.80 3.95
C VAL A 12 27.11 12.89 4.61
N SER A 13 27.12 12.75 5.94
CA SER A 13 26.10 11.98 6.66
C SER A 13 24.68 12.53 6.45
N PHE A 14 24.51 13.85 6.37
CA PHE A 14 23.21 14.47 6.10
C PHE A 14 22.71 14.16 4.68
N ILE A 15 23.60 14.18 3.67
CA ILE A 15 23.26 13.83 2.28
C ILE A 15 22.89 12.35 2.18
N PHE A 16 23.64 11.44 2.81
CA PHE A 16 23.30 10.01 2.82
C PHE A 16 21.96 9.72 3.50
N LEU A 17 21.67 10.38 4.62
CA LEU A 17 20.37 10.26 5.29
C LEU A 17 19.23 10.78 4.39
N TRP A 18 19.46 11.88 3.68
CA TRP A 18 18.46 12.51 2.80
C TRP A 18 18.19 11.69 1.52
N VAL A 19 19.22 11.03 0.97
CA VAL A 19 19.07 10.11 -0.18
C VAL A 19 18.26 8.87 0.23
N HIS A 20 18.52 8.29 1.40
CA HIS A 20 17.77 7.12 1.88
C HIS A 20 16.29 7.44 2.17
N VAL A 21 15.99 8.58 2.77
CA VAL A 21 14.60 8.97 3.09
C VAL A 21 13.80 9.28 1.81
N ASN A 22 14.40 9.96 0.83
CA ASN A 22 13.72 10.24 -0.44
C ASN A 22 13.50 8.97 -1.29
N SER A 23 14.48 8.06 -1.29
CA SER A 23 14.34 6.76 -1.96
C SER A 23 13.20 5.93 -1.35
N TYR A 24 13.04 5.98 -0.02
CA TYR A 24 11.95 5.30 0.68
C TYR A 24 10.56 5.84 0.31
N CYS A 25 10.40 7.18 0.23
CA CYS A 25 9.12 7.76 -0.19
C CYS A 25 8.80 7.51 -1.67
N GLN A 26 9.81 7.40 -2.52
CA GLN A 26 9.63 7.11 -3.95
C GLN A 26 9.27 5.63 -4.17
N SER A 27 9.96 4.71 -3.50
CA SER A 27 9.67 3.27 -3.59
C SER A 27 8.28 2.94 -3.05
N GLU A 28 7.84 3.57 -1.94
CA GLU A 28 6.49 3.36 -1.41
C GLU A 28 5.43 3.84 -2.41
N ARG A 29 5.62 5.00 -3.05
CA ARG A 29 4.65 5.54 -4.01
C ARG A 29 4.49 4.59 -5.20
N ASP A 30 5.60 4.10 -5.75
CA ASP A 30 5.58 3.18 -6.88
C ASP A 30 4.90 1.86 -6.50
N LEU A 31 5.15 1.35 -5.28
CA LEU A 31 4.45 0.19 -4.74
C LEU A 31 2.93 0.41 -4.68
N LEU A 32 2.47 1.55 -4.18
CA LEU A 32 1.05 1.84 -4.08
C LEU A 32 0.36 1.87 -5.45
N THR A 33 1.06 2.31 -6.51
CA THR A 33 0.50 2.32 -7.86
C THR A 33 0.19 0.93 -8.40
N ILE A 34 0.97 -0.09 -8.00
CA ILE A 34 0.73 -1.47 -8.41
C ILE A 34 -0.20 -2.22 -7.46
N ALA A 35 -0.14 -1.92 -6.15
CA ALA A 35 -0.83 -2.67 -5.11
C ALA A 35 -2.31 -2.29 -5.01
N ILE A 36 -2.66 -1.05 -5.41
CA ILE A 36 -4.02 -0.53 -5.38
C ILE A 36 -4.46 -0.31 -6.83
N PRO A 37 -4.80 -1.40 -7.56
CA PRO A 37 -5.17 -1.33 -8.98
C PRO A 37 -6.53 -0.65 -9.19
N GLU A 38 -7.36 -0.56 -8.15
CA GLU A 38 -8.74 -0.09 -8.24
C GLU A 38 -8.93 1.37 -7.81
N LYS A 39 -9.97 1.96 -8.39
CA LYS A 39 -10.22 3.41 -8.37
C LYS A 39 -11.12 3.84 -7.23
N PHE A 40 -11.61 2.92 -6.39
CA PHE A 40 -12.33 3.24 -5.15
C PHE A 40 -11.64 2.57 -3.96
N LEU A 41 -11.10 3.40 -3.07
CA LEU A 41 -10.49 2.98 -1.81
C LEU A 41 -11.34 3.47 -0.65
N PHE A 42 -11.54 2.64 0.37
CA PHE A 42 -12.16 3.06 1.62
C PHE A 42 -11.18 3.69 2.60
N ILE A 43 -11.48 4.87 3.16
CA ILE A 43 -10.81 5.39 4.37
C ILE A 43 -11.45 4.76 5.61
N LYS A 44 -11.28 3.46 5.75
CA LYS A 44 -10.89 2.94 7.05
C LYS A 44 -9.64 2.12 6.76
N PRO A 45 -8.52 2.81 6.51
CA PRO A 45 -7.29 2.13 6.16
C PRO A 45 -6.97 1.16 7.27
N LEU A 46 -6.51 -0.02 6.89
CA LEU A 46 -6.11 -1.00 7.87
C LEU A 46 -4.80 -0.46 8.49
N ASN A 47 -4.92 0.15 9.67
CA ASN A 47 -3.77 0.71 10.37
C ASN A 47 -2.86 -0.39 10.95
N SER A 48 -3.33 -1.63 10.92
CA SER A 48 -2.60 -2.81 11.32
C SER A 48 -2.79 -3.90 10.26
N ILE A 49 -1.72 -4.65 10.02
CA ILE A 49 -1.80 -5.92 9.32
C ILE A 49 -2.01 -7.00 10.38
N SER A 50 -3.08 -7.78 10.25
CA SER A 50 -3.33 -8.93 11.13
C SER A 50 -2.60 -10.14 10.53
N LEU A 51 -1.31 -10.25 10.85
CA LEU A 51 -0.50 -11.43 10.57
C LEU A 51 0.15 -11.86 11.89
N ASP A 52 -0.31 -12.98 12.43
CA ASP A 52 0.44 -13.64 13.50
C ASP A 52 1.52 -14.54 12.89
N ARG A 53 2.60 -14.76 13.64
CA ARG A 53 3.69 -15.67 13.28
C ARG A 53 3.16 -17.08 13.01
N TRP A 54 2.15 -17.52 13.77
CA TRP A 54 1.49 -18.81 13.56
C TRP A 54 0.70 -18.87 12.26
N ASP A 55 -0.03 -17.81 11.90
CA ASP A 55 -0.77 -17.73 10.64
C ASP A 55 0.19 -17.80 9.44
N ILE A 56 1.37 -17.18 9.55
CA ILE A 56 2.38 -17.29 8.49
C ILE A 56 2.90 -18.73 8.39
N ILE A 57 3.26 -19.38 9.50
CA ILE A 57 3.81 -20.74 9.43
C ILE A 57 2.77 -21.75 8.91
N GLN A 58 1.52 -21.64 9.39
CA GLN A 58 0.43 -22.56 9.04
C GLN A 58 -0.11 -22.31 7.63
N GLN A 59 -0.47 -21.07 7.30
CA GLN A 59 -1.19 -20.75 6.07
C GLN A 59 -0.23 -20.49 4.91
N THR A 60 0.93 -19.85 5.16
CA THR A 60 1.83 -19.49 4.05
C THR A 60 2.52 -20.70 3.44
N SER A 61 2.71 -21.83 4.14
CA SER A 61 3.36 -23.00 3.53
C SER A 61 2.68 -23.48 2.23
N GLY A 62 1.35 -23.35 2.13
CA GLY A 62 0.60 -23.58 0.89
C GLY A 62 0.81 -22.46 -0.14
N TYR A 63 0.64 -21.19 0.25
CA TYR A 63 0.73 -20.05 -0.66
C TYR A 63 2.16 -19.67 -1.09
N LEU A 64 3.18 -19.99 -0.29
CA LEU A 64 4.60 -19.80 -0.63
C LEU A 64 4.95 -20.55 -1.90
N ASN A 65 4.36 -21.73 -2.09
CA ASN A 65 4.54 -22.53 -3.31
C ASN A 65 3.79 -21.94 -4.52
N GLU A 66 2.78 -21.10 -4.29
CA GLU A 66 2.03 -20.40 -5.34
C GLU A 66 2.63 -19.03 -5.68
N LEU A 67 3.66 -18.59 -4.96
CA LEU A 67 4.38 -17.37 -5.29
C LEU A 67 5.11 -17.53 -6.62
N LYS A 68 5.14 -16.43 -7.38
CA LYS A 68 5.85 -16.38 -8.66
C LYS A 68 7.37 -16.52 -8.51
N GLU A 69 7.89 -16.29 -7.31
CA GLU A 69 9.31 -16.32 -6.97
C GLU A 69 9.47 -16.89 -5.56
N HIS A 70 10.57 -17.61 -5.33
CA HIS A 70 10.91 -18.12 -3.99
C HIS A 70 11.29 -16.95 -3.07
N VAL A 71 10.63 -16.86 -1.91
CA VAL A 71 10.90 -15.85 -0.89
C VAL A 71 11.42 -16.53 0.37
N ASP A 72 12.57 -16.10 0.87
CA ASP A 72 13.13 -16.62 2.11
C ASP A 72 12.22 -16.28 3.30
N THR A 73 11.96 -17.28 4.14
CA THR A 73 11.30 -17.15 5.45
C THR A 73 11.84 -16.01 6.32
N SER A 74 13.13 -15.68 6.23
CA SER A 74 13.75 -14.55 6.95
C SER A 74 13.09 -13.19 6.62
N VAL A 75 12.62 -13.01 5.38
CA VAL A 75 11.87 -11.83 4.93
C VAL A 75 10.57 -11.68 5.73
N PHE A 76 9.83 -12.77 5.90
CA PHE A 76 8.56 -12.75 6.63
C PHE A 76 8.74 -12.45 8.11
N PHE A 77 9.77 -13.01 8.75
CA PHE A 77 10.08 -12.68 10.14
C PHE A 77 10.42 -11.19 10.31
N SER A 78 11.27 -10.65 9.43
CA SER A 78 11.60 -9.23 9.46
C SER A 78 10.37 -8.34 9.25
N ILE A 79 9.46 -8.74 8.36
CA ILE A 79 8.21 -8.01 8.12
C ILE A 79 7.33 -8.04 9.37
N ILE A 80 7.13 -9.20 10.00
CA ILE A 80 6.33 -9.33 11.23
C ILE A 80 6.85 -8.38 12.32
N GLU A 81 8.16 -8.33 12.52
CA GLU A 81 8.78 -7.42 13.50
C GLU A 81 8.46 -5.95 13.19
N ASN A 82 8.45 -5.59 11.90
CA ASN A 82 8.15 -4.24 11.45
C ASN A 82 6.65 -3.89 11.45
N ILE A 83 5.73 -4.86 11.45
CA ILE A 83 4.27 -4.61 11.56
C ILE A 83 3.96 -3.80 12.82
N SER A 84 4.59 -4.17 13.94
CA SER A 84 4.39 -3.49 15.24
C SER A 84 4.75 -2.00 15.21
N LYS A 85 5.73 -1.62 14.38
CA LYS A 85 6.23 -0.23 14.25
C LYS A 85 5.30 0.65 13.41
N LEU A 86 4.43 0.04 12.61
CA LEU A 86 3.61 0.73 11.61
C LEU A 86 2.22 1.15 12.13
N HIS A 87 1.85 0.70 13.34
CA HIS A 87 0.52 0.82 13.93
C HIS A 87 0.00 2.28 14.09
N ASN A 88 0.86 3.28 13.90
CA ASN A 88 0.53 4.71 14.06
C ASN A 88 0.68 5.55 12.78
N ALA A 89 1.05 4.96 11.63
CA ALA A 89 1.28 5.72 10.41
C ALA A 89 -0.04 6.10 9.69
N THR A 90 -0.33 7.39 9.59
CA THR A 90 -1.53 7.89 8.90
C THR A 90 -1.32 8.01 7.39
N TRP A 91 -2.37 7.72 6.61
CA TRP A 91 -2.35 7.97 5.16
C TRP A 91 -2.39 9.45 4.82
N LYS A 92 -1.57 9.85 3.84
CA LYS A 92 -1.59 11.18 3.24
C LYS A 92 -2.38 11.13 1.93
N GLN A 93 -3.25 12.11 1.70
CA GLN A 93 -4.12 12.14 0.52
C GLN A 93 -3.36 12.18 -0.80
N GLN A 94 -2.16 12.77 -0.80
CA GLN A 94 -1.24 12.86 -1.94
C GLN A 94 -0.64 11.51 -2.37
N GLN A 95 -0.80 10.45 -1.57
CA GLN A 95 -0.29 9.12 -1.91
C GLN A 95 -1.21 8.37 -2.89
N PHE A 96 -2.44 8.85 -3.07
CA PHE A 96 -3.48 8.13 -3.79
C PHE A 96 -3.84 8.81 -5.10
N ASP A 97 -2.86 9.22 -5.90
CA ASP A 97 -3.08 10.17 -6.99
C ASP A 97 -3.97 9.67 -8.16
N SER A 98 -4.33 8.39 -8.18
CA SER A 98 -5.23 7.80 -9.19
C SER A 98 -6.52 7.22 -8.60
N THR A 99 -6.70 7.33 -7.28
CA THR A 99 -7.77 6.64 -6.56
C THR A 99 -8.80 7.61 -5.99
N ILE A 100 -10.08 7.22 -6.04
CA ILE A 100 -11.19 7.87 -5.34
C ILE A 100 -11.21 7.34 -3.92
N ILE A 101 -11.17 8.25 -2.97
CA ILE A 101 -11.17 7.92 -1.58
C ILE A 101 -12.60 8.06 -1.00
N VAL A 102 -13.13 6.98 -0.43
CA VAL A 102 -14.50 6.86 0.11
C VAL A 102 -14.45 6.82 1.63
N ARG A 103 -15.03 7.82 2.32
CA ARG A 103 -14.99 7.90 3.80
C ARG A 103 -16.05 7.05 4.50
N SER A 104 -17.15 6.75 3.83
CA SER A 104 -18.25 5.95 4.38
C SER A 104 -18.89 5.10 3.29
N LYS A 105 -19.21 3.83 3.58
CA LYS A 105 -19.89 2.92 2.65
C LYS A 105 -21.28 3.42 2.24
N ASN A 106 -21.89 4.22 3.12
CA ASN A 106 -23.21 4.82 2.93
C ASN A 106 -23.10 6.29 2.49
N GLY A 107 -21.89 6.85 2.45
CA GLY A 107 -21.67 8.25 2.12
C GLY A 107 -21.98 8.56 0.66
N GLN A 108 -22.44 9.77 0.40
CA GLN A 108 -22.48 10.30 -0.96
C GLN A 108 -21.07 10.77 -1.35
N LEU A 109 -20.61 10.31 -2.51
CA LEU A 109 -19.40 10.85 -3.13
C LEU A 109 -19.75 12.07 -3.97
N ASN A 110 -19.11 13.20 -3.69
CA ASN A 110 -19.18 14.37 -4.56
C ASN A 110 -18.08 14.24 -5.63
N VAL A 111 -18.48 14.16 -6.91
CA VAL A 111 -17.54 14.09 -8.04
C VAL A 111 -16.54 15.23 -8.01
N ASP A 112 -16.97 16.45 -7.69
CA ASP A 112 -16.08 17.61 -7.71
C ASP A 112 -15.03 17.49 -6.61
N SER A 113 -15.38 16.98 -5.43
CA SER A 113 -14.41 16.68 -4.35
C SER A 113 -13.39 15.61 -4.73
N VAL A 114 -13.77 14.69 -5.64
CA VAL A 114 -12.89 13.66 -6.19
C VAL A 114 -11.92 14.26 -7.21
N LEU A 115 -12.38 15.24 -7.99
CA LEU A 115 -11.62 15.88 -9.06
C LEU A 115 -10.73 17.04 -8.56
N THR A 116 -11.03 17.64 -7.40
CA THR A 116 -10.25 18.76 -6.82
C THR A 116 -8.91 18.35 -6.22
N GLY A 117 -8.65 17.06 -6.05
CA GLY A 117 -7.48 16.60 -5.30
C GLY A 117 -6.15 16.65 -6.04
N LYS A 118 -6.11 16.83 -7.38
CA LYS A 118 -4.95 16.38 -8.19
C LYS A 118 -4.72 17.14 -9.50
N ARG A 119 -3.51 16.92 -10.07
CA ARG A 119 -3.00 17.32 -11.41
C ARG A 119 -4.08 17.36 -12.49
N SER A 120 -3.88 18.22 -13.49
CA SER A 120 -4.73 18.42 -14.67
C SER A 120 -5.29 17.11 -15.24
N TYR A 121 -6.53 16.78 -14.88
CA TYR A 121 -7.23 15.64 -15.44
C TYR A 121 -7.59 15.89 -16.89
N THR A 122 -7.40 14.89 -17.75
CA THR A 122 -7.90 14.97 -19.12
C THR A 122 -9.42 14.89 -19.13
N LYS A 123 -10.06 15.35 -20.22
CA LYS A 123 -11.51 15.16 -20.43
C LYS A 123 -11.92 13.68 -20.31
N ARG A 124 -11.03 12.75 -20.68
CA ARG A 124 -11.27 11.29 -20.57
C ARG A 124 -11.31 10.85 -19.11
N ASP A 125 -10.37 11.32 -18.29
CA ASP A 125 -10.32 11.00 -16.85
C ASP A 125 -11.55 11.53 -16.12
N ILE A 126 -11.95 12.77 -16.40
CA ILE A 126 -13.15 13.38 -15.81
C ILE A 126 -14.40 12.57 -16.16
N LYS A 127 -14.58 12.21 -17.43
CA LYS A 127 -15.71 11.39 -17.89
C LYS A 127 -15.70 10.01 -17.22
N TYR A 128 -14.51 9.44 -17.07
CA TYR A 128 -14.30 8.17 -16.41
C TYR A 128 -14.71 8.21 -14.93
N PHE A 129 -14.23 9.19 -14.16
CA PHE A 129 -14.58 9.33 -12.74
C PHE A 129 -16.06 9.66 -12.51
N LYS A 130 -16.67 10.49 -13.37
CA LYS A 130 -18.12 10.74 -13.35
C LYS A 130 -18.93 9.45 -13.49
N ARG A 131 -18.56 8.58 -14.44
CA ARG A 131 -19.21 7.28 -14.63
C ARG A 131 -19.05 6.37 -13.42
N LEU A 132 -17.86 6.36 -12.83
CA LEU A 132 -17.60 5.58 -11.63
C LEU A 132 -18.46 6.03 -10.45
N VAL A 133 -18.51 7.34 -10.15
CA VAL A 133 -19.31 7.86 -9.04
C VAL A 133 -20.79 7.57 -9.26
N LYS A 134 -21.29 7.77 -10.48
CA LYS A 134 -22.67 7.40 -10.84
C LYS A 134 -22.96 5.92 -10.61
N LYS A 135 -22.04 5.03 -11.04
CA LYS A 135 -22.16 3.58 -10.79
C LYS A 135 -22.18 3.27 -9.29
N TYR A 136 -21.32 3.91 -8.51
CA TYR A 136 -21.28 3.76 -7.05
C TYR A 136 -22.61 4.14 -6.41
N HIS A 137 -23.20 5.28 -6.78
CA HIS A 137 -24.50 5.72 -6.23
C HIS A 137 -25.67 4.82 -6.65
N HIS A 138 -25.67 4.34 -7.89
CA HIS A 138 -26.70 3.40 -8.39
C HIS A 138 -26.53 1.97 -7.87
N THR A 139 -25.39 1.65 -7.25
CA THR A 139 -25.17 0.35 -6.62
C THR A 139 -25.71 0.41 -5.18
N PRO A 140 -26.61 -0.51 -4.77
CA PRO A 140 -27.08 -0.57 -3.39
C PRO A 140 -25.90 -0.67 -2.41
N PRO A 141 -25.93 0.02 -1.25
CA PRO A 141 -24.84 -0.01 -0.27
C PRO A 141 -24.22 -1.38 0.01
N PRO A 142 -24.98 -2.48 0.21
CA PRO A 142 -24.37 -3.79 0.44
C PRO A 142 -23.64 -4.32 -0.80
N LYS A 143 -23.98 -3.92 -2.02
CA LYS A 143 -23.36 -4.42 -3.26
C LYS A 143 -22.18 -3.57 -3.74
N ARG A 144 -21.87 -2.47 -3.05
CA ARG A 144 -20.75 -1.59 -3.42
C ARG A 144 -19.43 -2.32 -3.17
N LEU A 145 -18.62 -2.46 -4.21
CA LEU A 145 -17.25 -2.97 -4.07
C LEU A 145 -16.40 -1.89 -3.41
N ILE A 146 -15.99 -2.16 -2.18
CA ILE A 146 -15.25 -1.24 -1.33
C ILE A 146 -14.10 -2.04 -0.73
N ILE A 147 -12.89 -1.69 -1.14
CA ILE A 147 -11.65 -2.33 -0.71
C ILE A 147 -10.94 -1.39 0.26
N SER A 148 -10.47 -1.92 1.38
CA SER A 148 -9.61 -1.22 2.34
C SER A 148 -8.23 -1.84 2.25
N TYR A 149 -7.18 -1.02 2.31
CA TYR A 149 -5.79 -1.50 2.27
C TYR A 149 -5.06 -1.08 3.54
N SER A 150 -4.09 -1.91 3.96
CA SER A 150 -3.10 -1.54 4.94
C SER A 150 -1.98 -0.74 4.31
N ARG A 151 -1.22 -0.05 5.16
CA ARG A 151 0.07 0.51 4.76
C ARG A 151 1.02 -0.62 4.34
N PRO A 152 1.94 -0.37 3.41
CA PRO A 152 3.04 -1.29 3.14
C PRO A 152 3.88 -1.49 4.40
N VAL A 153 4.20 -2.75 4.71
CA VAL A 153 5.21 -3.10 5.72
C VAL A 153 6.39 -3.71 4.99
N PHE A 154 7.54 -3.07 5.10
CA PHE A 154 8.76 -3.48 4.44
C PHE A 154 9.57 -4.44 5.31
N ASP A 155 10.31 -5.33 4.65
CA ASP A 155 11.38 -6.07 5.29
C ASP A 155 12.59 -5.15 5.60
N SER A 156 13.57 -5.66 6.34
CA SER A 156 14.76 -4.87 6.72
C SER A 156 15.60 -4.43 5.52
N SER A 157 15.56 -5.16 4.39
CA SER A 157 16.29 -4.77 3.17
C SER A 157 15.53 -3.77 2.31
N CYS A 158 14.26 -3.47 2.63
CA CYS A 158 13.34 -2.67 1.84
C CYS A 158 13.10 -3.19 0.41
N LYS A 159 13.47 -4.44 0.13
CA LYS A 159 13.24 -5.08 -1.18
C LYS A 159 11.91 -5.81 -1.22
N TYR A 160 11.38 -6.20 -0.08
CA TYR A 160 10.10 -6.87 0.03
C TYR A 160 9.15 -6.02 0.85
N ALA A 161 7.87 -6.08 0.48
CA ALA A 161 6.82 -5.44 1.23
C ALA A 161 5.57 -6.30 1.22
N ILE A 162 4.78 -6.21 2.29
CA ILE A 162 3.43 -6.76 2.31
C ILE A 162 2.38 -5.67 2.43
N MET A 163 1.20 -5.94 1.88
CA MET A 163 0.00 -5.16 2.11
C MET A 163 -1.19 -6.08 2.31
N GLN A 164 -1.97 -5.82 3.35
CA GLN A 164 -3.27 -6.44 3.55
C GLN A 164 -4.33 -5.65 2.80
N TYR A 165 -5.23 -6.34 2.13
CA TYR A 165 -6.49 -5.79 1.66
C TYR A 165 -7.66 -6.48 2.36
N HIS A 166 -8.75 -5.75 2.50
CA HIS A 166 -10.01 -6.26 3.03
C HIS A 166 -11.15 -5.83 2.12
N VAL A 167 -11.91 -6.81 1.65
CA VAL A 167 -13.13 -6.64 0.87
C VAL A 167 -14.29 -7.07 1.76
N ALA A 168 -15.19 -6.14 2.07
CA ALA A 168 -16.25 -6.33 3.07
C ALA A 168 -17.18 -7.54 2.86
N LYS A 169 -17.12 -8.20 1.70
CA LYS A 169 -17.92 -9.37 1.33
C LYS A 169 -17.12 -10.55 0.79
N SER A 170 -15.82 -10.36 0.61
CA SER A 170 -14.96 -11.37 -0.02
C SER A 170 -13.79 -11.75 0.87
N GLY A 171 -13.77 -11.24 2.10
CA GLY A 171 -12.73 -11.55 3.06
C GLY A 171 -11.57 -10.57 3.04
N PHE A 172 -10.40 -11.08 3.37
CA PHE A 172 -9.14 -10.34 3.35
C PHE A 172 -8.06 -11.17 2.66
N GLY A 173 -7.01 -10.48 2.22
CA GLY A 173 -5.80 -11.14 1.76
C GLY A 173 -4.59 -10.29 2.06
N VAL A 174 -3.44 -10.94 2.21
CA VAL A 174 -2.14 -10.29 2.33
C VAL A 174 -1.36 -10.61 1.07
N GLN A 175 -0.91 -9.56 0.40
CA GLN A 175 -0.08 -9.66 -0.80
C GLN A 175 1.37 -9.35 -0.47
N ILE A 176 2.30 -10.06 -1.10
CA ILE A 176 3.73 -9.76 -1.05
C ILE A 176 4.24 -9.20 -2.37
N PHE A 177 5.13 -8.24 -2.26
CA PHE A 177 5.73 -7.50 -3.35
C PHE A 177 7.24 -7.55 -3.25
N HIS A 178 7.91 -7.52 -4.40
CA HIS A 178 9.37 -7.53 -4.52
C HIS A 178 9.82 -6.38 -5.43
N TYR A 179 10.79 -5.60 -4.97
CA TYR A 179 11.42 -4.51 -5.70
C TYR A 179 12.64 -5.03 -6.48
N THR A 180 12.56 -4.99 -7.81
CA THR A 180 13.65 -5.36 -8.70
C THR A 180 14.19 -4.14 -9.44
N SER A 181 15.19 -4.34 -10.31
CA SER A 181 15.69 -3.29 -11.21
C SER A 181 14.62 -2.73 -12.15
N GLU A 182 13.52 -3.46 -12.37
CA GLU A 182 12.38 -3.04 -13.21
C GLU A 182 11.27 -2.37 -12.39
N GLY A 183 11.42 -2.28 -11.06
CA GLY A 183 10.45 -1.74 -10.13
C GLY A 183 9.74 -2.82 -9.31
N TRP A 184 8.62 -2.45 -8.69
CA TRP A 184 7.85 -3.37 -7.85
C TRP A 184 7.08 -4.40 -8.67
N LYS A 185 7.08 -5.64 -8.19
CA LYS A 185 6.31 -6.77 -8.74
C LYS A 185 5.45 -7.39 -7.66
N ASN A 186 4.20 -7.70 -7.99
CA ASN A 186 3.31 -8.49 -7.12
C ASN A 186 3.63 -9.98 -7.29
N LEU A 187 4.10 -10.60 -6.22
CA LEU A 187 4.52 -12.00 -6.19
C LEU A 187 3.36 -12.96 -5.92
N GLY A 188 2.30 -12.52 -5.25
CA GLY A 188 1.14 -13.34 -4.94
C GLY A 188 0.53 -13.05 -3.57
N LEU A 189 -0.38 -13.93 -3.16
CA LEU A 189 -0.95 -13.94 -1.83
C LEU A 189 -0.06 -14.74 -0.89
N VAL A 190 0.00 -14.33 0.36
CA VAL A 190 0.69 -15.06 1.44
C VAL A 190 -0.32 -15.59 2.45
N VAL A 191 -1.44 -14.89 2.60
CA VAL A 191 -2.58 -15.29 3.43
C VAL A 191 -3.86 -14.83 2.73
N HIS A 192 -4.92 -15.63 2.79
CA HIS A 192 -6.27 -15.17 2.51
C HIS A 192 -7.27 -15.79 3.47
N GLY A 193 -8.31 -15.04 3.82
CA GLY A 193 -9.44 -15.55 4.59
C GLY A 193 -10.73 -15.07 3.96
N ALA A 194 -11.68 -15.98 3.73
CA ALA A 194 -13.04 -15.63 3.33
C ALA A 194 -13.90 -15.38 4.58
N TYR A 195 -14.95 -14.56 4.43
CA TYR A 195 -16.04 -14.44 5.42
C TYR A 195 -17.18 -15.39 5.08
#